data_AF-A0A7J7JKC9-F1
#
_entry.id   AF-A0A7J7JKC9-F1
#
_cell.length_a   1.000
_cell.length_b   1.000
_cell.length_c   1.000
_cell.angle_alpha   90.00
_cell.angle_beta   90.00
_cell.angle_gamma   90.00
#
_symmetry.space_group_name_H-M   'P 1'
#
loop_
_entity.id
_entity.type
_entity.pdbx_description
1 polymer ?
#
loop_
_entity_poly.entity_id
_entity_poly.type
_entity_poly.pdbx_seq_one_letter_code
_entity_poly.pdbx_strand_id
1 'polypeptide(L)'
;MLSQYGFDGEDCPVIKGSALAALEDKDEKLGKEAVKELLAAMDSYIPQPPRDLDKPFYMAIEGTFSIQGRGTVVSGKMQRGVLKAGDKCSIMGHNQHLDTVVTGVEMFKQTLDKAEAGDNCGCLLKGLKRDDIRRGQVLCKPGTATMTNQVEAQVYILSTEEGGRDRPIMTNYQPQMFCQTWDYPAYLLLKDREMIMPGEDATINVAIKTKMVVEKGLRFTLRDGSKTIGYGVISDLLEDMDMEAFEAQKKAAKKAAAKAKEAEAYA
;
A
#
# COMPACT_ATOMS: atom_id res chain seq x y z
N MET A 1 33.39 10.38 3.21
CA MET A 1 32.63 9.17 3.63
C MET A 1 31.14 9.33 3.32
N LEU A 2 30.48 10.43 3.68
CA LEU A 2 29.06 10.68 3.30
C LEU A 2 28.84 10.71 1.78
N SER A 3 29.67 11.45 1.04
CA SER A 3 29.58 11.55 -0.43
C SER A 3 29.77 10.21 -1.17
N GLN A 4 30.44 9.22 -0.54
CA GLN A 4 30.62 7.90 -1.14
C GLN A 4 29.32 7.09 -1.18
N TYR A 5 28.33 7.43 -0.35
CA TYR A 5 27.01 6.79 -0.30
C TYR A 5 25.91 7.65 -0.92
N GLY A 6 26.28 8.72 -1.66
CA GLY A 6 25.32 9.60 -2.32
C GLY A 6 24.65 10.64 -1.42
N PHE A 7 25.12 10.81 -0.18
CA PHE A 7 24.72 11.92 0.68
C PHE A 7 25.56 13.16 0.42
N ASP A 8 25.00 14.33 0.69
CA ASP A 8 25.76 15.58 0.64
C ASP A 8 26.81 15.57 1.75
N GLY A 9 28.09 15.46 1.38
CA GLY A 9 29.19 15.44 2.34
C GLY A 9 29.82 16.80 2.58
N GLU A 10 29.48 17.81 1.76
CA GLU A 10 30.05 19.16 1.86
C GLU A 10 29.12 20.06 2.69
N ASP A 11 27.81 19.99 2.45
CA ASP A 11 26.83 20.86 3.13
C ASP A 11 26.14 20.19 4.34
N CYS A 12 26.43 18.91 4.63
CA CYS A 12 25.84 18.24 5.78
C CYS A 12 26.30 18.86 7.12
N PRO A 13 25.38 19.31 7.99
CA PRO A 13 25.73 19.89 9.28
C PRO A 13 26.43 18.87 10.19
N VAL A 14 27.64 19.20 10.64
CA VAL A 14 28.40 18.39 11.61
C VAL A 14 28.58 19.19 12.90
N ILE A 15 27.82 18.81 13.93
CA ILE A 15 27.85 19.46 15.23
C ILE A 15 28.81 18.71 16.15
N LYS A 16 29.75 19.43 16.77
CA LYS A 16 30.74 18.85 17.68
C LYS A 16 30.23 18.99 19.11
N GLY A 17 30.08 17.86 19.81
CA GLY A 17 29.62 17.84 21.20
C GLY A 17 29.79 16.48 21.88
N SER A 18 29.30 16.40 23.11
CA SER A 18 29.30 15.21 23.96
C SER A 18 27.91 14.99 24.56
N ALA A 19 27.25 13.92 24.11
CA ALA A 19 25.95 13.51 24.65
C ALA A 19 26.04 13.17 26.15
N LEU A 20 27.18 12.64 26.60
CA LEU A 20 27.41 12.35 28.02
C LEU A 20 27.49 13.64 28.85
N ALA A 21 28.19 14.65 28.36
CA ALA A 21 28.28 15.95 29.05
C ALA A 21 26.93 16.67 29.12
N ALA A 22 26.08 16.50 28.10
CA ALA A 22 24.70 16.98 28.09
C ALA A 22 23.81 16.25 29.11
N LEU A 23 24.02 14.95 29.30
CA LEU A 23 23.23 14.12 30.22
C LEU A 23 23.64 14.31 31.69
N GLU A 24 24.93 14.50 31.94
CA GLU A 24 25.49 14.63 33.29
C GLU A 24 25.62 16.08 33.77
N ASP A 25 25.21 17.07 32.97
CA ASP A 25 25.31 18.50 33.29
C ASP A 25 26.73 18.99 33.65
N LYS A 26 27.76 18.36 33.08
CA LYS A 26 29.18 18.62 33.43
C LYS A 26 29.87 19.67 32.56
N ASP A 27 29.35 19.96 31.36
CA ASP A 27 29.87 20.99 30.46
C ASP A 27 28.74 21.51 29.56
N GLU A 28 28.37 22.77 29.71
CA GLU A 28 27.25 23.35 28.96
C GLU A 28 27.56 23.52 27.46
N LYS A 29 28.81 23.84 27.09
CA LYS A 29 29.21 24.09 25.70
C LYS A 29 29.27 22.80 24.90
N LEU A 30 29.95 21.81 25.45
CA LEU A 30 30.05 20.49 24.80
C LEU A 30 28.76 19.68 24.98
N GLY A 31 27.95 19.97 26.00
CA GLY A 31 26.72 19.27 26.29
C GLY A 31 25.47 19.97 25.73
N LYS A 32 24.82 20.77 26.58
CA LYS A 32 23.49 21.37 26.30
C LYS A 32 23.47 22.25 25.04
N GLU A 33 24.50 23.06 24.82
CA GLU A 33 24.57 23.96 23.68
C GLU A 33 24.76 23.19 22.37
N ALA A 34 25.64 22.20 22.33
CA ALA A 34 25.81 21.33 21.16
C ALA A 34 24.53 20.54 20.82
N VAL A 35 23.75 20.10 21.82
CA VAL A 35 22.45 19.45 21.56
C VAL A 35 21.43 20.44 20.98
N LYS A 36 21.39 21.69 21.47
CA LYS A 36 20.52 22.73 20.89
C LYS A 36 20.93 23.08 19.47
N GLU A 37 22.22 23.15 19.19
CA GLU A 37 22.76 23.38 17.85
C GLU A 37 22.38 22.22 16.91
N LEU A 38 22.46 20.97 17.38
CA LEU A 38 22.00 19.80 16.63
C LEU A 38 20.50 19.89 16.31
N LEU A 39 19.66 20.25 17.27
CA LEU A 39 18.21 20.40 17.04
C LEU A 39 17.93 21.53 16.04
N ALA A 40 18.60 22.66 16.14
CA ALA A 40 18.47 23.76 15.19
C ALA A 40 18.92 23.38 13.77
N ALA A 41 20.00 22.59 13.66
CA ALA A 41 20.45 22.03 12.39
C ALA A 41 19.44 21.02 11.83
N MET A 42 18.82 20.19 12.66
CA MET A 42 17.75 19.29 12.22
C MET A 42 16.54 20.05 11.67
N ASP A 43 16.09 21.09 12.36
CA ASP A 43 14.93 21.89 11.94
C ASP A 43 15.16 22.65 10.63
N SER A 44 16.41 23.05 10.37
CA SER A 44 16.78 23.81 9.17
C SER A 44 17.18 22.93 7.98
N TYR A 45 17.87 21.82 8.24
CA TYR A 45 18.44 20.96 7.20
C TYR A 45 17.50 19.84 6.76
N ILE A 46 16.65 19.31 7.65
CA ILE A 46 15.67 18.28 7.29
C ILE A 46 14.38 18.97 6.81
N PRO A 47 14.07 18.93 5.51
CA PRO A 47 12.86 19.57 5.02
C PRO A 47 11.62 18.89 5.60
N GLN A 48 10.58 19.69 5.87
CA GLN A 48 9.29 19.13 6.24
C GLN A 48 8.76 18.28 5.08
N PRO A 49 8.27 17.05 5.32
CA PRO A 49 7.72 16.21 4.28
C PRO A 49 6.59 16.97 3.56
N PRO A 50 6.73 17.25 2.25
CA PRO A 50 5.71 17.99 1.53
C PRO A 50 4.43 17.17 1.49
N ARG A 51 3.29 17.82 1.69
CA ARG A 51 2.01 17.22 1.33
C ARG A 51 1.96 17.14 -0.19
N ASP A 52 1.60 15.98 -0.72
CA ASP A 52 1.49 15.73 -2.15
C ASP A 52 0.26 16.42 -2.77
N LEU A 53 0.13 17.74 -2.62
CA LEU A 53 -1.04 18.52 -3.08
C LEU A 53 -1.08 18.67 -4.61
N ASP A 54 0.07 18.68 -5.26
CA ASP A 54 0.20 18.85 -6.71
C ASP A 54 -0.08 17.55 -7.49
N LYS A 55 -0.08 16.41 -6.80
CA LYS A 55 -0.39 15.12 -7.44
C LYS A 55 -1.90 15.00 -7.72
N PRO A 56 -2.31 14.20 -8.71
CA PRO A 56 -3.72 13.90 -8.91
C PRO A 56 -4.36 13.31 -7.66
N PHE A 57 -5.58 13.76 -7.35
CA PHE A 57 -6.26 13.30 -6.14
C PHE A 57 -6.49 11.79 -6.18
N TYR A 58 -6.31 11.17 -5.01
CA TYR A 58 -6.48 9.73 -4.81
C TYR A 58 -7.01 9.49 -3.41
N MET A 59 -8.19 8.89 -3.30
CA MET A 59 -8.85 8.58 -2.04
C MET A 59 -9.29 7.12 -2.05
N ALA A 60 -8.78 6.33 -1.11
CA ALA A 60 -9.24 4.96 -0.91
C ALA A 60 -10.60 4.98 -0.20
N ILE A 61 -11.58 4.28 -0.76
CA ILE A 61 -12.95 4.23 -0.21
C ILE A 61 -12.96 3.24 0.96
N GLU A 62 -13.34 3.75 2.13
CA GLU A 62 -13.49 2.99 3.37
C GLU A 62 -14.95 2.60 3.62
N GLY A 63 -15.87 3.49 3.26
CA GLY A 63 -17.29 3.34 3.53
C GLY A 63 -18.17 4.05 2.51
N THR A 64 -19.42 3.61 2.44
CA THR A 64 -20.43 4.15 1.54
C THR A 64 -21.72 4.38 2.32
N PHE A 65 -22.31 5.56 2.16
CA PHE A 65 -23.55 5.97 2.79
C PHE A 65 -24.51 6.49 1.73
N SER A 66 -25.81 6.37 1.94
CA SER A 66 -26.81 6.98 1.07
C SER A 66 -27.61 7.97 1.88
N ILE A 67 -27.67 9.21 1.41
CA ILE A 67 -28.49 10.27 2.00
C ILE A 67 -29.73 10.43 1.14
N GLN A 68 -30.90 10.13 1.70
CA GLN A 68 -32.18 10.27 1.00
C GLN A 68 -32.34 11.70 0.46
N GLY A 69 -32.57 11.81 -0.85
CA GLY A 69 -32.75 13.11 -1.52
C GLY A 69 -31.46 13.86 -1.89
N ARG A 70 -30.27 13.41 -1.45
CA ARG A 70 -28.98 14.02 -1.87
C ARG A 70 -28.15 13.11 -2.77
N GLY A 71 -28.12 11.80 -2.48
CA GLY A 71 -27.35 10.82 -3.25
C GLY A 71 -26.43 9.96 -2.40
N THR A 72 -25.45 9.33 -3.05
CA THR A 72 -24.48 8.42 -2.44
C THR A 72 -23.23 9.18 -2.01
N VAL A 73 -22.81 8.99 -0.77
CA VAL A 73 -21.60 9.57 -0.19
C VAL A 73 -20.58 8.46 0.03
N VAL A 74 -19.34 8.69 -0.42
CA VAL A 74 -18.20 7.82 -0.12
C VAL A 74 -17.31 8.48 0.92
N SER A 75 -16.89 7.71 1.93
CA SER A 75 -15.96 8.20 2.95
C SER A 75 -14.58 7.57 2.75
N GLY A 76 -13.55 8.36 2.98
CA GLY A 76 -12.17 7.88 2.99
C GLY A 76 -11.17 8.97 3.32
N LYS A 77 -9.92 8.54 3.44
CA LYS A 77 -8.78 9.45 3.60
C LYS A 77 -8.22 9.83 2.23
N MET A 78 -8.08 11.13 2.00
CA MET A 78 -7.36 11.64 0.83
C MET A 78 -5.88 11.33 1.00
N GLN A 79 -5.32 10.51 0.12
CA GLN A 79 -3.91 10.08 0.20
C GLN A 79 -2.97 11.11 -0.42
N ARG A 80 -3.41 11.74 -1.51
CA ARG A 80 -2.69 12.78 -2.22
C ARG A 80 -3.67 13.65 -3.01
N GLY A 81 -3.17 14.79 -3.46
CA GLY A 81 -3.86 15.76 -4.29
C GLY A 81 -4.90 16.59 -3.56
N VAL A 82 -5.61 17.39 -4.35
CA VAL A 82 -6.72 18.24 -3.90
C VAL A 82 -7.94 17.89 -4.74
N LEU A 83 -9.08 17.67 -4.08
CA LEU A 83 -10.37 17.42 -4.69
C LEU A 83 -11.30 18.60 -4.40
N LYS A 84 -11.98 19.12 -5.42
CA LYS A 84 -12.96 20.21 -5.27
C LYS A 84 -14.37 19.73 -5.59
N ALA A 85 -15.37 20.36 -4.98
CA ALA A 85 -16.75 20.16 -5.41
C ALA A 85 -16.90 20.61 -6.88
N GLY A 86 -17.51 19.76 -7.71
CA GLY A 86 -17.65 19.91 -9.15
C GLY A 86 -16.63 19.13 -9.98
N ASP A 87 -15.58 18.57 -9.38
CA ASP A 87 -14.57 17.81 -10.11
C ASP A 87 -15.12 16.46 -10.64
N LYS A 88 -14.72 16.13 -11.87
CA LYS A 88 -14.93 14.79 -12.44
C LYS A 88 -14.02 13.80 -11.74
N CYS A 89 -14.53 12.61 -11.45
CA CYS A 89 -13.82 11.55 -10.76
C CYS A 89 -14.14 10.19 -11.38
N SER A 90 -13.21 9.25 -11.24
CA SER A 90 -13.40 7.85 -11.59
C SER A 90 -13.31 7.01 -10.32
N ILE A 91 -14.25 6.08 -10.19
CA ILE A 91 -14.24 5.04 -9.17
C ILE A 91 -13.73 3.77 -9.82
N MET A 92 -12.60 3.29 -9.31
CA MET A 92 -11.87 2.17 -9.91
C MET A 92 -11.59 1.10 -8.85
N GLY A 93 -11.70 -0.16 -9.27
CA GLY A 93 -11.42 -1.33 -8.44
C GLY A 93 -12.48 -2.39 -8.62
N HIS A 94 -12.13 -3.63 -8.28
CA HIS A 94 -12.99 -4.79 -8.42
C HIS A 94 -13.46 -5.09 -9.86
N ASN A 95 -12.58 -4.93 -10.84
CA ASN A 95 -12.92 -4.97 -12.28
C ASN A 95 -13.97 -3.93 -12.71
N GLN A 96 -14.27 -2.92 -11.88
CA GLN A 96 -15.23 -1.87 -12.20
C GLN A 96 -14.52 -0.54 -12.41
N HIS A 97 -15.02 0.19 -13.40
CA HIS A 97 -14.65 1.57 -13.70
C HIS A 97 -15.93 2.36 -13.88
N LEU A 98 -16.19 3.32 -12.99
CA LEU A 98 -17.38 4.17 -13.02
C LEU A 98 -16.96 5.63 -13.00
N ASP A 99 -17.38 6.40 -14.00
CA ASP A 99 -17.13 7.83 -14.04
C ASP A 99 -18.31 8.60 -13.43
N THR A 100 -18.00 9.58 -12.59
CA THR A 100 -18.99 10.44 -11.95
C THR A 100 -18.40 11.83 -11.66
N VAL A 101 -19.18 12.65 -10.95
CA VAL A 101 -18.80 14.00 -10.52
C VAL A 101 -19.02 14.09 -9.03
N VAL A 102 -18.05 14.66 -8.32
CA VAL A 102 -18.19 14.99 -6.90
C VAL A 102 -19.04 16.25 -6.81
N THR A 103 -20.22 16.17 -6.22
CA THR A 103 -21.13 17.32 -6.09
C THR A 103 -20.91 18.11 -4.82
N GLY A 104 -20.31 17.50 -3.81
CA GLY A 104 -19.99 18.15 -2.55
C GLY A 104 -18.97 17.37 -1.75
N VAL A 105 -18.23 18.09 -0.92
CA VAL A 105 -17.26 17.53 0.03
C VAL A 105 -17.73 17.92 1.43
N GLU A 106 -17.79 16.96 2.35
CA GLU A 106 -18.21 17.17 3.72
C GLU A 106 -17.18 16.61 4.70
N MET A 107 -16.92 17.32 5.79
CA MET A 107 -16.09 16.87 6.91
C MET A 107 -16.77 17.29 8.22
N PHE A 108 -16.95 16.36 9.16
CA PHE A 108 -17.56 16.63 10.48
C PHE A 108 -18.86 17.46 10.44
N LYS A 109 -19.79 17.14 9.53
CA LYS A 109 -21.08 17.86 9.30
C LYS A 109 -20.95 19.29 8.75
N GLN A 110 -19.78 19.66 8.26
CA GLN A 110 -19.56 20.93 7.56
C GLN A 110 -19.31 20.65 6.08
N THR A 111 -19.91 21.44 5.21
CA THR A 111 -19.63 21.41 3.78
C THR A 111 -18.37 22.23 3.51
N LEU A 112 -17.45 21.65 2.74
CA LEU A 112 -16.19 22.23 2.35
C LEU A 112 -16.15 22.39 0.82
N ASP A 113 -15.44 23.41 0.35
CA ASP A 113 -15.23 23.62 -1.09
C ASP A 113 -14.16 22.68 -1.66
N LYS A 114 -13.22 22.24 -0.81
CA LYS A 114 -12.11 21.36 -1.17
C LYS A 114 -11.75 20.38 -0.06
N ALA A 115 -11.19 19.23 -0.43
CA ALA A 115 -10.47 18.30 0.44
C ALA A 115 -9.03 18.17 -0.04
N GLU A 116 -8.10 18.10 0.90
CA GLU A 116 -6.66 18.03 0.65
C GLU A 116 -6.05 16.73 1.16
N ALA A 117 -4.87 16.38 0.68
CA ALA A 117 -4.11 15.23 1.16
C ALA A 117 -3.98 15.23 2.70
N GLY A 118 -4.44 14.15 3.33
CA GLY A 118 -4.50 13.98 4.78
C GLY A 118 -5.91 14.05 5.37
N ASP A 119 -6.86 14.66 4.66
CA ASP A 119 -8.23 14.86 5.12
C ASP A 119 -9.04 13.56 5.09
N ASN A 120 -9.77 13.29 6.18
CA ASN A 120 -10.83 12.29 6.20
C ASN A 120 -12.14 12.98 5.84
N CYS A 121 -12.64 12.75 4.62
CA CYS A 121 -13.81 13.46 4.10
C CYS A 121 -14.86 12.50 3.52
N GLY A 122 -16.10 12.99 3.46
CA GLY A 122 -17.19 12.40 2.72
C GLY A 122 -17.38 13.13 1.39
N CYS A 123 -17.32 12.40 0.27
CA CYS A 123 -17.56 12.95 -1.06
C CYS A 123 -18.94 12.51 -1.56
N LEU A 124 -19.83 13.46 -1.83
CA LEU A 124 -21.14 13.20 -2.43
C LEU A 124 -20.98 13.03 -3.94
N LEU A 125 -21.55 11.96 -4.47
CA LEU A 125 -21.41 11.55 -5.87
C LEU A 125 -22.71 11.69 -6.64
N LYS A 126 -22.61 12.10 -7.91
CA LYS A 126 -23.77 12.26 -8.78
C LYS A 126 -24.17 10.95 -9.45
N GLY A 127 -25.44 10.55 -9.28
CA GLY A 127 -26.08 9.53 -10.13
C GLY A 127 -25.62 8.09 -9.92
N LEU A 128 -24.82 7.81 -8.89
CA LEU A 128 -24.45 6.44 -8.50
C LEU A 128 -25.29 5.97 -7.32
N LYS A 129 -25.68 4.68 -7.34
CA LYS A 129 -26.34 4.04 -6.20
C LYS A 129 -25.29 3.54 -5.21
N ARG A 130 -25.74 3.32 -3.98
CA ARG A 130 -24.89 2.72 -2.93
C ARG A 130 -24.35 1.35 -3.34
N ASP A 131 -25.15 0.54 -4.03
CA ASP A 131 -24.76 -0.83 -4.40
C ASP A 131 -23.74 -0.91 -5.54
N ASP A 132 -23.57 0.19 -6.29
CA ASP A 132 -22.57 0.29 -7.36
C ASP A 132 -21.16 0.54 -6.81
N ILE A 133 -21.07 0.94 -5.53
CA ILE A 133 -19.82 1.34 -4.88
C ILE A 133 -19.60 0.49 -3.65
N ARG A 134 -18.37 0.05 -3.45
CA ARG A 134 -18.01 -0.69 -2.24
C ARG A 134 -16.63 -0.34 -1.73
N ARG A 135 -16.41 -0.66 -0.45
CA ARG A 135 -15.10 -0.57 0.20
C ARG A 135 -14.07 -1.33 -0.62
N GLY A 136 -12.88 -0.73 -0.76
CA GLY A 136 -11.79 -1.29 -1.54
C GLY A 136 -11.60 -0.67 -2.92
N GLN A 137 -12.62 0.05 -3.41
CA GLN A 137 -12.46 0.91 -4.58
C GLN A 137 -11.72 2.20 -4.21
N VAL A 138 -11.27 2.90 -5.25
CA VAL A 138 -10.56 4.17 -5.14
C VAL A 138 -11.33 5.22 -5.91
N LEU A 139 -11.50 6.40 -5.30
CA LEU A 139 -11.94 7.61 -5.97
C LEU A 139 -10.69 8.39 -6.41
N CYS A 140 -10.52 8.57 -7.72
CA CYS A 140 -9.33 9.23 -8.27
C CYS A 140 -9.69 10.16 -9.43
N LYS A 141 -8.71 10.99 -9.82
CA LYS A 141 -8.84 11.80 -11.04
C LYS A 141 -8.94 10.86 -12.26
N PRO A 142 -9.84 11.12 -13.22
CA PRO A 142 -10.00 10.26 -14.38
C PRO A 142 -8.70 10.09 -15.16
N GLY A 143 -8.35 8.85 -15.48
CA GLY A 143 -7.16 8.49 -16.26
C GLY A 143 -5.84 8.51 -15.49
N THR A 144 -5.83 8.71 -14.17
CA THR A 144 -4.58 8.78 -13.40
C THR A 144 -4.20 7.50 -12.67
N ALA A 145 -5.16 6.60 -12.45
CA ALA A 145 -4.93 5.31 -11.80
C ALA A 145 -5.12 4.18 -12.82
N THR A 146 -4.37 3.10 -12.63
CA THR A 146 -4.45 1.88 -13.46
C THR A 146 -4.87 0.69 -12.60
N MET A 147 -5.65 -0.21 -13.18
CA MET A 147 -5.99 -1.49 -12.56
C MET A 147 -5.13 -2.59 -13.18
N THR A 148 -4.54 -3.43 -12.33
CA THR A 148 -3.89 -4.67 -12.76
C THR A 148 -4.27 -5.79 -11.79
N ASN A 149 -4.13 -7.03 -12.24
CA ASN A 149 -4.23 -8.20 -11.38
C ASN A 149 -2.89 -8.88 -11.09
N GLN A 150 -1.78 -8.37 -11.62
CA GLN A 150 -0.46 -8.94 -11.41
C GLN A 150 0.57 -7.86 -11.11
N VAL A 151 1.35 -8.06 -10.05
CA VAL A 151 2.41 -7.13 -9.63
C VAL A 151 3.66 -7.88 -9.25
N GLU A 152 4.81 -7.22 -9.40
CA GLU A 152 6.05 -7.63 -8.75
C GLU A 152 6.17 -6.87 -7.43
N ALA A 153 6.57 -7.56 -6.38
CA ALA A 153 6.71 -6.99 -5.06
C ALA A 153 7.91 -7.55 -4.33
N GLN A 154 8.58 -6.69 -3.57
CA GLN A 154 9.53 -7.12 -2.56
C GLN A 154 8.75 -7.40 -1.28
N VAL A 155 8.85 -8.62 -0.78
CA VAL A 155 8.16 -9.06 0.44
C VAL A 155 9.16 -9.51 1.49
N TYR A 156 8.86 -9.20 2.74
CA TYR A 156 9.51 -9.74 3.92
C TYR A 156 8.52 -10.67 4.62
N ILE A 157 8.92 -11.93 4.80
CA ILE A 157 8.11 -12.93 5.52
C ILE A 157 8.52 -12.89 6.98
N LEU A 158 7.54 -12.68 7.86
CA LEU A 158 7.78 -12.60 9.30
C LEU A 158 8.31 -13.92 9.83
N SER A 159 9.32 -13.83 10.68
CA SER A 159 9.85 -14.95 11.44
C SER A 159 8.83 -15.46 12.47
N THR A 160 9.06 -16.65 13.01
CA THR A 160 8.23 -17.23 14.08
C THR A 160 8.21 -16.35 15.33
N GLU A 161 9.33 -15.71 15.66
CA GLU A 161 9.47 -14.82 16.83
C GLU A 161 8.65 -13.53 16.68
N GLU A 162 8.52 -13.03 15.44
CA GLU A 162 7.68 -11.88 15.10
C GLU A 162 6.19 -12.24 14.97
N GLY A 163 5.81 -13.48 15.29
CA GLY A 163 4.43 -13.97 15.20
C GLY A 163 4.01 -14.43 13.80
N GLY A 164 4.97 -14.65 12.91
CA GLY A 164 4.78 -15.16 11.56
C GLY A 164 4.51 -16.67 11.50
N ARG A 165 4.92 -17.29 10.39
CA ARG A 165 4.74 -18.73 10.16
C ARG A 165 5.95 -19.53 10.66
N ASP A 166 5.70 -20.76 11.08
CA ASP A 166 6.73 -21.76 11.37
C ASP A 166 7.20 -22.49 10.10
N ARG A 167 6.30 -22.68 9.13
CA ARG A 167 6.56 -23.40 7.88
C ARG A 167 6.89 -22.47 6.72
N PRO A 168 7.80 -22.88 5.82
CA PRO A 168 8.16 -22.12 4.63
C PRO A 168 6.98 -21.92 3.69
N ILE A 169 7.06 -20.84 2.91
CA ILE A 169 6.11 -20.50 1.87
C ILE A 169 6.59 -21.09 0.55
N MET A 170 5.73 -21.86 -0.10
CA MET A 170 5.96 -22.45 -1.42
C MET A 170 5.29 -21.61 -2.51
N THR A 171 5.69 -21.82 -3.77
CA THR A 171 4.96 -21.26 -4.92
C THR A 171 3.51 -21.71 -4.94
N ASN A 172 2.63 -20.83 -5.43
CA ASN A 172 1.17 -20.98 -5.46
C ASN A 172 0.47 -20.97 -4.10
N TYR A 173 1.18 -20.65 -3.01
CA TYR A 173 0.57 -20.38 -1.72
C TYR A 173 -0.36 -19.15 -1.82
N GLN A 174 -1.49 -19.20 -1.11
CA GLN A 174 -2.59 -18.27 -1.28
C GLN A 174 -2.98 -17.57 0.04
N PRO A 175 -2.20 -16.58 0.50
CA PRO A 175 -2.61 -15.74 1.62
C PRO A 175 -3.64 -14.68 1.20
N GLN A 176 -4.26 -14.05 2.19
CA GLN A 176 -5.05 -12.84 1.99
C GLN A 176 -4.11 -11.63 1.93
N MET A 177 -4.10 -10.94 0.80
CA MET A 177 -3.37 -9.68 0.61
C MET A 177 -4.27 -8.52 1.02
N PHE A 178 -3.84 -7.76 2.01
CA PHE A 178 -4.47 -6.51 2.44
C PHE A 178 -3.67 -5.34 1.89
N CYS A 179 -4.29 -4.55 1.03
CA CYS A 179 -3.68 -3.36 0.43
C CYS A 179 -4.67 -2.21 0.52
N GLN A 180 -4.24 -1.12 1.17
CA GLN A 180 -5.11 0.01 1.48
C GLN A 180 -6.38 -0.44 2.22
N THR A 181 -7.56 -0.29 1.60
CA THR A 181 -8.85 -0.59 2.20
C THR A 181 -9.44 -1.94 1.76
N TRP A 182 -8.81 -2.63 0.81
CA TRP A 182 -9.28 -3.91 0.27
C TRP A 182 -8.42 -5.09 0.70
N ASP A 183 -9.05 -6.27 0.62
CA ASP A 183 -8.41 -7.55 0.82
C ASP A 183 -8.84 -8.56 -0.26
N TYR A 184 -7.89 -9.33 -0.78
CA TYR A 184 -8.14 -10.41 -1.73
C TYR A 184 -7.16 -11.57 -1.52
N PRO A 185 -7.58 -12.82 -1.77
CA PRO A 185 -6.67 -13.94 -1.88
C PRO A 185 -5.69 -13.69 -3.04
N ALA A 186 -4.40 -13.72 -2.76
CA ALA A 186 -3.34 -13.50 -3.73
C ALA A 186 -2.50 -14.77 -3.88
N TYR A 187 -2.16 -15.14 -5.10
CA TYR A 187 -1.21 -16.21 -5.38
C TYR A 187 0.20 -15.65 -5.34
N LEU A 188 1.06 -16.24 -4.51
CA LEU A 188 2.48 -15.94 -4.48
C LEU A 188 3.21 -16.83 -5.48
N LEU A 189 3.86 -16.20 -6.46
CA LEU A 189 4.63 -16.85 -7.52
C LEU A 189 6.10 -16.51 -7.33
N LEU A 190 6.87 -17.49 -6.86
CA LEU A 190 8.31 -17.34 -6.67
C LEU A 190 9.01 -17.55 -8.03
N LYS A 191 9.96 -16.66 -8.36
CA LYS A 191 10.75 -16.73 -9.61
C LYS A 191 12.04 -17.55 -9.45
N ASP A 192 12.86 -17.16 -8.47
CA ASP A 192 14.25 -17.63 -8.37
C ASP A 192 14.46 -18.71 -7.31
N ARG A 193 13.41 -19.05 -6.56
CA ARG A 193 13.48 -19.99 -5.42
C ARG A 193 12.22 -20.84 -5.39
N GLU A 194 12.34 -22.08 -4.92
CA GLU A 194 11.18 -22.96 -4.73
C GLU A 194 10.41 -22.64 -3.44
N MET A 195 11.12 -22.11 -2.44
CA MET A 195 10.60 -21.81 -1.11
C MET A 195 11.23 -20.55 -0.50
N ILE A 196 10.46 -19.88 0.36
CA ILE A 196 10.92 -18.75 1.19
C ILE A 196 10.81 -19.15 2.66
N MET A 197 11.90 -18.98 3.42
CA MET A 197 11.90 -19.28 4.85
C MET A 197 11.33 -18.10 5.66
N PRO A 198 10.71 -18.37 6.83
CA PRO A 198 10.33 -17.30 7.75
C PRO A 198 11.54 -16.46 8.18
N GLY A 199 11.42 -15.14 8.12
CA GLY A 199 12.50 -14.18 8.41
C GLY A 199 13.32 -13.74 7.19
N GLU A 200 12.98 -14.20 5.98
CA GLU A 200 13.66 -13.81 4.75
C GLU A 200 12.88 -12.76 3.95
N ASP A 201 13.63 -11.94 3.21
CA ASP A 201 13.10 -11.11 2.14
C ASP A 201 13.24 -11.81 0.76
N ALA A 202 12.27 -11.56 -0.12
CA ALA A 202 12.27 -12.09 -1.46
C ALA A 202 11.51 -11.17 -2.43
N THR A 203 11.96 -11.14 -3.67
CA THR A 203 11.19 -10.55 -4.79
C THR A 203 10.29 -11.63 -5.37
N ILE A 204 8.97 -11.38 -5.37
CA ILE A 204 7.97 -12.32 -5.87
C ILE A 204 6.98 -11.64 -6.81
N ASN A 205 6.39 -12.44 -7.68
CA ASN A 205 5.20 -12.04 -8.40
C ASN A 205 3.97 -12.36 -7.56
N VAL A 206 3.04 -11.42 -7.47
CA VAL A 206 1.78 -11.56 -6.77
C VAL A 206 0.65 -11.43 -7.79
N ALA A 207 -0.21 -12.44 -7.87
CA ALA A 207 -1.37 -12.44 -8.75
C ALA A 207 -2.68 -12.50 -7.95
N ILE A 208 -3.62 -11.62 -8.25
CA ILE A 208 -4.95 -11.55 -7.63
C ILE A 208 -6.03 -11.91 -8.65
N LYS A 209 -7.15 -12.47 -8.19
CA LYS A 209 -8.22 -12.88 -9.13
C LYS A 209 -8.92 -11.70 -9.80
N THR A 210 -9.04 -10.59 -9.08
CA THR A 210 -9.81 -9.41 -9.50
C THR A 210 -8.84 -8.26 -9.70
N LYS A 211 -8.96 -7.51 -10.79
CA LYS A 211 -8.14 -6.32 -11.03
C LYS A 211 -8.48 -5.26 -9.99
N MET A 212 -7.44 -4.80 -9.30
CA MET A 212 -7.51 -3.76 -8.28
C MET A 212 -6.62 -2.60 -8.69
N VAL A 213 -6.89 -1.42 -8.14
CA VAL A 213 -6.01 -0.26 -8.30
C VAL A 213 -4.78 -0.48 -7.42
N VAL A 214 -3.62 -0.51 -8.07
CA VAL A 214 -2.32 -0.67 -7.43
C VAL A 214 -1.30 0.24 -8.12
N GLU A 215 -0.37 0.76 -7.34
CA GLU A 215 0.69 1.65 -7.80
C GLU A 215 2.03 1.22 -7.23
N LYS A 216 3.11 1.60 -7.92
CA LYS A 216 4.47 1.35 -7.45
C LYS A 216 4.71 2.05 -6.12
N GLY A 217 5.37 1.35 -5.19
CA GLY A 217 5.63 1.83 -3.84
C GLY A 217 4.47 1.65 -2.85
N LEU A 218 3.30 1.16 -3.28
CA LEU A 218 2.24 0.82 -2.34
C LEU A 218 2.67 -0.34 -1.44
N ARG A 219 2.36 -0.18 -0.16
CA ARG A 219 2.61 -1.21 0.86
C ARG A 219 1.37 -2.07 1.03
N PHE A 220 1.60 -3.36 1.23
CA PHE A 220 0.56 -4.32 1.55
C PHE A 220 1.02 -5.27 2.65
N THR A 221 0.07 -5.99 3.23
CA THR A 221 0.35 -7.07 4.19
C THR A 221 -0.23 -8.37 3.68
N LEU A 222 0.47 -9.46 3.94
CA LEU A 222 -0.02 -10.81 3.66
C LEU A 222 -0.49 -11.41 4.98
N ARG A 223 -1.69 -11.98 4.98
CA ARG A 223 -2.29 -12.60 6.16
C ARG A 223 -2.75 -14.02 5.87
N ASP A 224 -2.56 -14.90 6.84
CA ASP A 224 -3.17 -16.22 6.87
C ASP A 224 -4.18 -16.26 8.04
N GLY A 225 -5.46 -16.33 7.71
CA GLY A 225 -6.54 -16.11 8.68
C GLY A 225 -6.42 -14.75 9.37
N SER A 226 -6.24 -14.75 10.69
CA SER A 226 -6.10 -13.54 11.51
C SER A 226 -4.67 -13.06 11.69
N LYS A 227 -3.65 -13.83 11.26
CA LYS A 227 -2.24 -13.52 11.50
C LYS A 227 -1.60 -12.87 10.28
N THR A 228 -0.87 -11.79 10.49
CA THR A 228 0.02 -11.23 9.47
C THR A 228 1.26 -12.12 9.35
N ILE A 229 1.54 -12.56 8.14
CA ILE A 229 2.67 -13.45 7.83
C ILE A 229 3.79 -12.73 7.08
N GLY A 230 3.51 -11.55 6.53
CA GLY A 230 4.52 -10.79 5.81
C GLY A 230 4.08 -9.38 5.43
N TYR A 231 5.07 -8.56 5.13
CA TYR A 231 4.94 -7.19 4.64
C TYR A 231 5.48 -7.11 3.23
N GLY A 232 4.84 -6.34 2.37
CA GLY A 232 5.26 -6.19 0.99
C GLY A 232 5.21 -4.75 0.51
N VAL A 233 6.09 -4.44 -0.45
CA VAL A 233 6.09 -3.19 -1.21
C VAL A 233 6.07 -3.55 -2.69
N ILE A 234 5.14 -2.96 -3.43
CA ILE A 234 5.02 -3.17 -4.87
C ILE A 234 6.21 -2.49 -5.56
N SER A 235 7.04 -3.25 -6.26
CA SER A 235 8.17 -2.73 -7.04
C SER A 235 7.69 -2.29 -8.42
N ASP A 236 7.01 -3.19 -9.14
CA ASP A 236 6.59 -2.99 -10.52
C ASP A 236 5.20 -3.55 -10.81
N LEU A 237 4.54 -2.98 -11.82
CA LEU A 237 3.25 -3.43 -12.31
C LEU A 237 3.49 -4.33 -13.53
N LEU A 238 2.90 -5.53 -13.52
CA LEU A 238 3.03 -6.49 -14.60
C LEU A 238 1.77 -6.49 -15.47
N GLU A 239 1.89 -7.10 -16.65
CA GLU A 239 0.74 -7.35 -17.52
C GLU A 239 -0.29 -8.25 -16.84
N ASP A 240 -1.55 -8.08 -17.23
CA ASP A 240 -2.63 -8.83 -16.61
C ASP A 240 -2.50 -10.34 -16.88
N MET A 241 -2.61 -11.14 -15.82
CA MET A 241 -2.64 -12.60 -15.92
C MET A 241 -4.05 -13.08 -16.27
N ASP A 242 -4.17 -14.01 -17.22
CA ASP A 242 -5.41 -14.76 -17.40
C ASP A 242 -5.56 -15.78 -16.25
N MET A 243 -6.39 -15.39 -15.28
CA MET A 243 -6.63 -16.19 -14.07
C MET A 243 -7.40 -17.47 -14.35
N GLU A 244 -8.22 -17.53 -15.39
CA GLU A 244 -8.96 -18.75 -15.75
C GLU A 244 -8.01 -19.79 -16.34
N ALA A 245 -7.14 -19.36 -17.26
CA ALA A 245 -6.09 -20.21 -17.80
C ALA A 245 -5.12 -20.69 -16.72
N PHE A 246 -4.72 -19.80 -15.81
CA PHE A 246 -3.83 -20.11 -14.69
C PHE A 246 -4.43 -21.15 -13.74
N GLU A 247 -5.70 -20.98 -13.33
CA GLU A 247 -6.38 -21.95 -12.45
C GLU A 247 -6.55 -23.31 -13.14
N ALA A 248 -6.82 -23.35 -14.45
CA ALA A 248 -6.91 -24.58 -15.23
C ALA A 248 -5.57 -25.32 -15.31
N GLN A 249 -4.47 -24.60 -15.59
CA GLN A 249 -3.12 -25.18 -15.61
C GLN A 249 -2.72 -25.74 -14.24
N LYS A 250 -2.99 -25.00 -13.17
CA LYS A 250 -2.74 -25.46 -11.79
C LYS A 250 -3.51 -26.74 -11.46
N LYS A 251 -4.79 -26.81 -11.86
CA LYS A 251 -5.63 -28.01 -11.65
C LYS A 251 -5.10 -29.21 -12.44
N ALA A 252 -4.65 -28.99 -13.67
CA ALA A 252 -4.02 -30.03 -14.49
C ALA A 252 -2.70 -30.53 -13.87
N ALA A 253 -1.82 -29.62 -13.43
CA ALA A 253 -0.56 -29.95 -12.77
C ALA A 253 -0.80 -30.75 -11.48
N LYS A 254 -1.77 -30.34 -10.65
CA LYS A 254 -2.13 -31.08 -9.43
C LYS A 254 -2.65 -32.49 -9.74
N LYS A 255 -3.44 -32.65 -10.80
CA LYS A 255 -3.95 -33.97 -11.25
C LYS A 255 -2.82 -34.86 -11.79
N ALA A 256 -1.86 -34.29 -12.50
CA ALA A 256 -0.68 -35.01 -12.98
C ALA A 256 0.21 -35.48 -11.81
N ALA A 257 0.48 -34.59 -10.84
CA ALA A 257 1.27 -34.93 -9.67
C ALA A 257 0.60 -36.00 -8.78
N ALA A 258 -0.73 -35.97 -8.64
CA ALA A 258 -1.47 -37.01 -7.92
C ALA A 258 -1.36 -38.38 -8.62
N LYS A 259 -1.52 -38.42 -9.95
CA LYS A 259 -1.36 -39.64 -10.73
C LYS A 259 0.07 -40.21 -10.68
N ALA A 260 1.09 -39.35 -10.68
CA ALA A 260 2.48 -39.78 -10.56
C ALA A 260 2.76 -40.43 -9.19
N LYS A 261 2.25 -39.85 -8.10
CA LYS A 261 2.36 -40.43 -6.76
C LYS A 261 1.62 -41.76 -6.61
N GLU A 262 0.46 -41.90 -7.25
CA GLU A 262 -0.25 -43.19 -7.28
C GLU A 262 0.54 -44.24 -8.07
N ALA A 263 1.16 -43.87 -9.20
CA ALA A 263 1.98 -44.79 -9.98
C ALA A 263 3.25 -45.25 -9.24
N GLU A 264 3.90 -44.37 -8.49
CA GLU A 264 5.06 -44.72 -7.64
C GLU A 264 4.67 -45.57 -6.42
N ALA A 265 3.45 -45.44 -5.89
CA ALA A 265 2.98 -46.25 -4.77
C ALA A 265 2.61 -47.70 -5.17
N TYR A 266 2.42 -47.96 -6.47
CA TYR A 266 2.11 -49.27 -7.03
C TYR A 266 3.31 -49.94 -7.74
N ALA A 267 4.48 -49.28 -7.74
CA ALA A 267 5.74 -49.80 -8.25
C ALA A 267 6.63 -50.31 -7.10
#